data_AF-J5QJN3-F1
#
_entry.id   AF-J5QJN3-F1
#
_cell.length_a   1.000
_cell.length_b   1.000
_cell.length_c   1.000
_cell.angle_alpha   90.00
_cell.angle_beta   90.00
_cell.angle_gamma   90.00
#
_symmetry.space_group_name_H-M   'P 1'
#
loop_
_entity.id
_entity.type
_entity.pdbx_description
1 polymer ?
#
loop_
_entity_poly.entity_id
_entity_poly.type
_entity_poly.pdbx_seq_one_letter_code
_entity_poly.pdbx_strand_id
1 'polypeptide(L)'
;MFQDGSTRKTTKKLSITPSLTHVTKTQFSPLSTTRSKSTSYARTAVSGGGSGAGPLRPAGADSARHADRPTDRAAREDAGSLTMQLFKHGFDGYIANAYPADELRPLTCDPLLRDMDVNNVGVNDIHANASITLIDTLSTLPTLYPDAFPEAVRRVAEEVSFDQDVKVQVFEMTIRAVGALLSTYQTLSGLPDDPVEQGRALGTKHPADVKRYAPRMLDLATDLATRLLPAFDTPTGLPYARVNLRTGLLEGETLETCAGSLVLEFALLSRLTGDKRFESLAHRAFMGLWNRRSDEDLLGNGISVANGQWLAPLVSGVQAGIDSYFEYALKAAIMLDDAQYMDIFYDAYAAIQTHVRSDDGFFPAEYGARFPVSAIKAHLVFWNVWQKFSALPEAWDPSSRGVAWGGWPGRPEFIESTYYLHRATGDDFYLKVGERVLEDITRRAVTSCGLASLGNVETGKQENRMESFFLSETLKTGR
;
A
#
# COMPACT_ATOMS: atom_id res chain seq x y z
N MET A 1 -21.92 -12.62 60.64
CA MET A 1 -23.02 -12.04 61.42
C MET A 1 -22.76 -10.53 61.48
N PHE A 2 -23.53 -9.77 60.68
CA PHE A 2 -23.82 -8.32 60.69
C PHE A 2 -22.65 -7.30 60.70
N GLN A 3 -22.36 -6.61 59.58
CA GLN A 3 -22.97 -5.34 59.04
C GLN A 3 -22.31 -4.08 59.64
N ASP A 4 -22.13 -2.92 58.99
CA ASP A 4 -22.33 -2.35 57.65
C ASP A 4 -21.63 -0.96 57.68
N GLY A 5 -21.30 -0.36 56.53
CA GLY A 5 -20.75 0.99 56.48
C GLY A 5 -20.28 1.43 55.09
N SER A 6 -21.22 1.56 54.15
CA SER A 6 -21.02 2.05 52.78
C SER A 6 -20.29 3.40 52.69
N THR A 7 -19.38 3.56 51.72
CA THR A 7 -19.20 4.85 51.01
C THR A 7 -18.91 4.61 49.53
N ARG A 8 -19.84 5.06 48.69
CA ARG A 8 -19.75 5.12 47.23
C ARG A 8 -18.55 5.98 46.81
N LYS A 9 -17.67 5.43 45.96
CA LYS A 9 -16.82 6.25 45.07
C LYS A 9 -17.35 6.15 43.65
N THR A 10 -17.87 7.29 43.19
CA THR A 10 -18.30 7.56 41.82
C THR A 10 -17.11 7.46 40.86
N THR A 11 -17.13 6.48 39.97
CA THR A 11 -16.26 6.43 38.78
C THR A 11 -16.75 7.47 37.79
N LYS A 12 -16.01 8.58 37.65
CA LYS A 12 -16.16 9.50 36.52
C LYS A 12 -15.69 8.76 35.25
N LYS A 13 -16.65 8.39 34.39
CA LYS A 13 -16.37 8.06 32.99
C LYS A 13 -15.76 9.31 32.33
N LEU A 14 -14.50 9.22 31.89
CA LEU A 14 -13.92 10.19 30.97
C LEU A 14 -14.42 9.83 29.57
N SER A 15 -15.45 10.51 29.09
CA SER A 15 -15.85 10.45 27.68
C SER A 15 -14.94 11.39 26.89
N ILE A 16 -14.02 10.84 26.11
CA ILE A 16 -13.25 11.61 25.14
C ILE A 16 -14.06 11.60 23.84
N THR A 17 -14.79 12.69 23.61
CA THR A 17 -15.43 13.00 22.33
C THR A 17 -14.47 13.90 21.55
N PRO A 18 -14.03 13.56 20.32
CA PRO A 18 -13.27 14.50 19.51
C PRO A 18 -14.22 15.54 18.93
N SER A 19 -14.13 16.78 19.42
CA SER A 19 -14.81 17.94 18.82
C SER A 19 -14.02 18.39 17.59
N LEU A 20 -14.42 17.94 16.42
CA LEU A 20 -13.99 18.49 15.13
C LEU A 20 -14.79 19.76 14.83
N THR A 21 -14.26 20.93 15.19
CA THR A 21 -14.73 22.21 14.66
C THR A 21 -13.58 23.23 14.59
N HIS A 22 -13.42 23.80 13.40
CA HIS A 22 -12.62 24.98 13.01
C HIS A 22 -11.10 24.83 12.79
N VAL A 23 -10.74 24.38 11.58
CA VAL A 23 -9.65 25.03 10.83
C VAL A 23 -10.25 25.60 9.55
N THR A 24 -10.50 26.91 9.55
CA THR A 24 -11.01 27.65 8.40
C THR A 24 -9.91 27.87 7.36
N LYS A 25 -10.29 27.67 6.09
CA LYS A 25 -9.61 28.18 4.88
C LYS A 25 -9.03 29.58 5.11
N THR A 26 -7.71 29.71 5.11
CA THR A 26 -6.95 30.86 4.55
C THR A 26 -5.48 30.72 4.95
N GLN A 27 -4.63 30.21 4.05
CA GLN A 27 -3.24 30.62 3.88
C GLN A 27 -2.61 29.87 2.69
N PHE A 28 -3.10 30.18 1.50
CA PHE A 28 -2.31 30.08 0.28
C PHE A 28 -2.34 31.48 -0.34
N SER A 29 -1.34 32.30 -0.03
CA SER A 29 -1.05 33.52 -0.79
C SER A 29 0.17 33.25 -1.65
N PRO A 30 0.09 33.40 -2.98
CA PRO A 30 1.25 33.27 -3.84
C PRO A 30 2.17 34.48 -3.68
N LEU A 31 3.48 34.19 -3.63
CA LEU A 31 4.56 35.18 -3.65
C LEU A 31 4.41 36.14 -4.84
N SER A 32 4.35 37.42 -4.50
CA SER A 32 4.34 38.58 -5.38
C SER A 32 5.62 38.64 -6.22
N THR A 33 5.54 38.42 -7.54
CA THR A 33 6.60 38.79 -8.49
C THR A 33 6.56 40.29 -8.75
N THR A 34 7.65 40.96 -8.41
CA THR A 34 7.91 42.37 -8.66
C THR A 34 7.87 42.74 -10.14
N ARG A 35 7.09 43.80 -10.44
CA ARG A 35 6.98 44.50 -11.73
C ARG A 35 8.31 45.11 -12.15
N SER A 36 8.73 44.86 -13.39
CA SER A 36 9.66 45.72 -14.14
C SER A 36 9.00 46.18 -15.45
N LYS A 37 9.33 47.42 -15.84
CA LYS A 37 8.67 48.35 -16.77
C LYS A 37 8.69 47.87 -18.24
N SER A 38 7.54 47.85 -18.90
CA SER A 38 7.08 48.76 -19.99
C SER A 38 7.85 48.72 -21.31
N THR A 39 7.15 48.33 -22.40
CA THR A 39 7.06 49.13 -23.64
C THR A 39 5.92 48.63 -24.52
N SER A 40 5.04 49.56 -24.88
CA SER A 40 3.93 49.43 -25.83
C SER A 40 4.42 49.52 -27.26
N TYR A 41 3.85 48.74 -28.19
CA TYR A 41 3.77 49.14 -29.60
C TYR A 41 2.41 48.76 -30.20
N ALA A 42 1.99 49.64 -31.10
CA ALA A 42 0.62 49.88 -31.52
C ALA A 42 0.10 48.93 -32.62
N ARG A 43 -1.23 48.96 -32.77
CA ARG A 43 -2.00 48.39 -33.89
C ARG A 43 -1.59 49.02 -35.22
N THR A 44 -1.58 48.19 -36.25
CA THR A 44 -1.88 48.63 -37.62
C THR A 44 -2.79 47.60 -38.28
N ALA A 45 -3.99 48.04 -38.65
CA ALA A 45 -4.89 47.31 -39.53
C ALA A 45 -4.64 47.80 -40.97
N VAL A 46 -4.59 46.86 -41.92
CA VAL A 46 -4.78 47.15 -43.35
C VAL A 46 -5.72 46.09 -43.93
N SER A 47 -6.72 46.59 -44.63
CA SER A 47 -7.85 45.95 -45.27
C SER A 47 -7.61 45.54 -46.73
N GLY A 48 -8.37 44.56 -47.20
CA GLY A 48 -8.74 44.36 -48.62
C GLY A 48 -8.94 42.87 -48.92
N GLY A 49 -10.02 42.37 -49.52
CA GLY A 49 -11.30 42.91 -50.00
C GLY A 49 -12.06 41.76 -50.71
N GLY A 50 -13.40 41.85 -50.74
CA GLY A 50 -14.44 41.17 -51.59
C GLY A 50 -14.29 39.68 -51.96
N SER A 51 -15.31 38.84 -52.12
CA SER A 51 -16.75 38.94 -52.42
C SER A 51 -17.25 37.47 -52.33
N GLY A 52 -18.33 37.10 -51.63
CA GLY A 52 -19.72 37.23 -52.07
C GLY A 52 -20.26 35.93 -52.73
N ALA A 53 -21.03 35.12 -51.98
CA ALA A 53 -22.14 34.28 -52.49
C ALA A 53 -22.94 33.68 -51.31
N GLY A 54 -24.27 33.76 -51.39
CA GLY A 54 -25.26 33.44 -50.35
C GLY A 54 -25.63 31.95 -50.18
N PRO A 55 -26.72 31.65 -49.43
CA PRO A 55 -26.82 30.48 -48.56
C PRO A 55 -27.50 29.27 -49.21
N LEU A 56 -27.10 28.06 -48.80
CA LEU A 56 -27.86 26.83 -49.05
C LEU A 56 -28.21 26.15 -47.72
N ARG A 57 -29.50 25.89 -47.55
CA ARG A 57 -30.15 25.16 -46.43
C ARG A 57 -30.04 23.63 -46.66
N PRO A 58 -30.45 22.80 -45.68
CA PRO A 58 -29.67 21.67 -45.14
C PRO A 58 -29.97 20.33 -45.84
N ALA A 59 -29.06 19.36 -45.66
CA ALA A 59 -29.34 17.96 -45.94
C ALA A 59 -28.83 17.07 -44.80
N GLY A 60 -29.72 16.22 -44.29
CA GLY A 60 -29.38 14.92 -43.69
C GLY A 60 -29.05 14.92 -42.20
N ALA A 61 -30.06 14.82 -41.35
CA ALA A 61 -29.91 14.25 -40.01
C ALA A 61 -29.74 12.74 -40.15
N ASP A 62 -28.52 12.23 -40.02
CA ASP A 62 -28.29 10.82 -39.69
C ASP A 62 -28.28 10.69 -38.17
N SER A 63 -29.40 10.23 -37.63
CA SER A 63 -29.54 9.79 -36.25
C SER A 63 -28.77 8.48 -36.04
N ALA A 64 -27.45 8.57 -35.94
CA ALA A 64 -26.65 7.50 -35.35
C ALA A 64 -26.79 7.59 -33.83
N ARG A 65 -27.40 6.54 -33.27
CA ARG A 65 -27.69 6.33 -31.86
C ARG A 65 -26.51 6.75 -30.98
N HIS A 66 -26.68 7.82 -30.20
CA HIS A 66 -25.93 7.98 -28.97
C HIS A 66 -26.32 6.82 -28.07
N ALA A 67 -25.45 5.80 -28.00
CA ALA A 67 -25.46 4.89 -26.87
C ALA A 67 -25.29 5.75 -25.62
N ASP A 68 -26.32 5.73 -24.79
CA ASP A 68 -26.38 6.45 -23.52
C ASP A 68 -25.17 6.02 -22.69
N ARG A 69 -24.19 6.92 -22.50
CA ARG A 69 -23.07 6.62 -21.59
C ARG A 69 -23.65 6.59 -20.18
N PRO A 70 -23.34 5.56 -19.36
CA PRO A 70 -23.82 5.52 -17.98
C PRO A 70 -23.43 6.80 -17.26
N THR A 71 -24.35 7.32 -16.44
CA THR A 71 -24.05 8.43 -15.52
C THR A 71 -22.86 8.07 -14.63
N ASP A 72 -22.07 9.04 -14.17
CA ASP A 72 -20.88 8.80 -13.33
C ASP A 72 -21.19 7.95 -12.08
N ARG A 73 -22.44 7.99 -11.57
CA ARG A 73 -22.89 7.13 -10.47
C ARG A 73 -23.03 5.66 -10.88
N ALA A 74 -23.63 5.38 -12.03
CA ALA A 74 -23.81 4.02 -12.54
C ALA A 74 -22.46 3.38 -12.90
N ALA A 75 -21.55 4.14 -13.52
CA ALA A 75 -20.19 3.68 -13.82
C ALA A 75 -19.42 3.32 -12.52
N ARG A 76 -19.54 4.14 -11.47
CA ARG A 76 -18.96 3.85 -10.15
C ARG A 76 -19.57 2.60 -9.49
N GLU A 77 -20.89 2.41 -9.61
CA GLU A 77 -21.57 1.21 -9.11
C GLU A 77 -21.10 -0.06 -9.86
N ASP A 78 -20.91 0.03 -11.17
CA ASP A 78 -20.39 -1.06 -12.00
C ASP A 78 -18.92 -1.40 -11.67
N ALA A 79 -18.07 -0.39 -11.50
CA ALA A 79 -16.66 -0.57 -11.12
C ALA A 79 -16.52 -1.20 -9.72
N GLY A 80 -17.33 -0.76 -8.76
CA GLY A 80 -17.39 -1.36 -7.42
C GLY A 80 -17.85 -2.81 -7.45
N SER A 81 -18.84 -3.13 -8.30
CA SER A 81 -19.31 -4.50 -8.51
C SER A 81 -18.22 -5.39 -9.13
N LEU A 82 -17.49 -4.90 -10.13
CA LEU A 82 -16.39 -5.63 -10.77
C LEU A 82 -15.25 -5.90 -9.78
N THR A 83 -14.86 -4.91 -8.99
CA THR A 83 -13.83 -5.04 -7.94
C THR A 83 -14.21 -6.15 -6.95
N MET A 84 -15.45 -6.14 -6.46
CA MET A 84 -15.97 -7.18 -5.56
C MET A 84 -15.94 -8.56 -6.22
N GLN A 85 -16.33 -8.68 -7.49
CA GLN A 85 -16.32 -9.96 -8.21
C GLN A 85 -14.90 -10.52 -8.38
N LEU A 86 -13.94 -9.68 -8.77
CA LEU A 86 -12.53 -10.07 -8.89
C LEU A 86 -11.94 -10.50 -7.54
N PHE A 87 -12.21 -9.72 -6.49
CA PHE A 87 -11.74 -10.04 -5.15
C PHE A 87 -12.32 -11.38 -4.68
N LYS A 88 -13.63 -11.57 -4.85
CA LYS A 88 -14.31 -12.83 -4.50
C LYS A 88 -13.73 -14.02 -5.26
N HIS A 89 -13.47 -13.87 -6.56
CA HIS A 89 -12.87 -14.93 -7.39
C HIS A 89 -11.48 -15.33 -6.89
N GLY A 90 -10.62 -14.34 -6.61
CA GLY A 90 -9.29 -14.60 -6.06
C GLY A 90 -9.33 -15.20 -4.66
N PHE A 91 -10.14 -14.64 -3.76
CA PHE A 91 -10.25 -15.09 -2.37
C PHE A 91 -10.85 -16.49 -2.25
N ASP A 92 -12.00 -16.75 -2.88
CA ASP A 92 -12.62 -18.09 -2.87
C ASP A 92 -11.71 -19.13 -3.54
N GLY A 93 -11.02 -18.70 -4.59
CA GLY A 93 -9.99 -19.48 -5.26
C GLY A 93 -8.87 -19.93 -4.33
N TYR A 94 -8.32 -19.01 -3.54
CA TYR A 94 -7.33 -19.30 -2.50
C TYR A 94 -7.89 -20.24 -1.43
N ILE A 95 -9.09 -19.95 -0.89
CA ILE A 95 -9.73 -20.75 0.16
C ILE A 95 -9.96 -22.19 -0.30
N ALA A 96 -10.36 -22.40 -1.56
CA ALA A 96 -10.68 -23.72 -2.08
C ALA A 96 -9.44 -24.54 -2.46
N ASN A 97 -8.38 -23.90 -2.94
CA ASN A 97 -7.27 -24.60 -3.62
C ASN A 97 -5.92 -24.51 -2.92
N ALA A 98 -5.72 -23.53 -2.02
CA ALA A 98 -4.42 -23.27 -1.41
C ALA A 98 -4.45 -23.23 0.12
N TYR A 99 -5.55 -22.82 0.76
CA TYR A 99 -5.65 -22.83 2.23
C TYR A 99 -5.31 -24.22 2.81
N PRO A 100 -4.42 -24.34 3.82
CA PRO A 100 -3.84 -23.26 4.65
C PRO A 100 -2.47 -22.73 4.20
N ALA A 101 -2.00 -23.04 2.99
CA ALA A 101 -0.73 -22.50 2.47
C ALA A 101 -0.74 -20.98 2.37
N ASP A 102 0.44 -20.38 2.25
CA ASP A 102 0.59 -18.93 2.27
C ASP A 102 0.11 -18.27 0.97
N GLU A 103 0.26 -18.95 -0.17
CA GLU A 103 -0.11 -18.43 -1.49
C GLU A 103 -0.71 -19.48 -2.42
N LEU A 104 -1.46 -19.00 -3.42
CA LEU A 104 -2.09 -19.81 -4.46
C LEU A 104 -1.24 -19.82 -5.74
N ARG A 105 -1.20 -20.98 -6.42
CA ARG A 105 -0.79 -21.11 -7.83
C ARG A 105 -2.03 -21.14 -8.73
N PRO A 106 -2.44 -20.00 -9.31
CA PRO A 106 -3.74 -19.86 -9.98
C PRO A 106 -3.85 -20.52 -11.35
N LEU A 107 -2.75 -20.97 -11.97
CA LEU A 107 -2.80 -21.73 -13.24
C LEU A 107 -2.97 -23.23 -12.99
N THR A 108 -2.42 -23.76 -11.90
CA THR A 108 -2.51 -25.18 -11.54
C THR A 108 -3.54 -25.48 -10.46
N CYS A 109 -4.11 -24.45 -9.82
CA CYS A 109 -5.11 -24.56 -8.77
C CYS A 109 -4.64 -25.43 -7.60
N ASP A 110 -3.44 -25.14 -7.12
CA ASP A 110 -2.80 -25.85 -6.02
C ASP A 110 -1.99 -24.85 -5.15
N PRO A 111 -1.58 -25.21 -3.93
CA PRO A 111 -0.83 -24.30 -3.08
C PRO A 111 0.57 -24.02 -3.63
N LEU A 112 1.07 -22.79 -3.46
CA LEU A 112 2.50 -22.50 -3.51
C LEU A 112 3.07 -22.74 -2.12
N LEU A 113 4.00 -23.69 -2.01
CA LEU A 113 4.66 -24.03 -0.76
C LEU A 113 6.04 -23.37 -0.70
N ARG A 114 6.65 -23.33 0.50
CA ARG A 114 8.07 -22.97 0.66
C ARG A 114 8.94 -23.79 -0.29
N ASP A 115 9.96 -23.13 -0.82
CA ASP A 115 10.99 -23.77 -1.63
C ASP A 115 11.99 -24.51 -0.73
N MET A 116 12.48 -25.65 -1.20
CA MET A 116 13.55 -26.41 -0.54
C MET A 116 14.89 -25.67 -0.59
N ASP A 117 15.10 -24.83 -1.61
CA ASP A 117 16.25 -23.93 -1.64
C ASP A 117 16.02 -22.76 -0.67
N VAL A 118 16.73 -22.81 0.45
CA VAL A 118 16.69 -21.78 1.50
C VAL A 118 17.10 -20.38 1.00
N ASN A 119 17.76 -20.30 -0.15
CA ASN A 119 18.19 -19.05 -0.77
C ASN A 119 17.17 -18.49 -1.78
N ASN A 120 16.07 -19.20 -2.05
CA ASN A 120 14.97 -18.66 -2.86
C ASN A 120 14.16 -17.65 -2.04
N VAL A 121 14.75 -16.48 -1.82
CA VAL A 121 14.18 -15.39 -1.01
C VAL A 121 12.85 -14.88 -1.56
N GLY A 122 12.67 -14.87 -2.90
CA GLY A 122 11.44 -14.39 -3.53
C GLY A 122 10.18 -15.18 -3.18
N VAL A 123 10.35 -16.45 -2.77
CA VAL A 123 9.26 -17.31 -2.25
C VAL A 123 9.33 -17.40 -0.73
N ASN A 124 10.52 -17.68 -0.18
CA ASN A 124 10.67 -18.06 1.22
C ASN A 124 10.59 -16.89 2.21
N ASP A 125 10.81 -15.64 1.80
CA ASP A 125 10.80 -14.49 2.72
C ASP A 125 9.41 -14.19 3.29
N ILE A 126 8.36 -14.48 2.51
CA ILE A 126 6.97 -14.29 2.93
C ILE A 126 6.31 -15.59 3.41
N HIS A 127 6.84 -16.76 3.05
CA HIS A 127 6.21 -18.03 3.41
C HIS A 127 6.53 -18.45 4.85
N ALA A 128 5.64 -18.06 5.76
CA ALA A 128 5.70 -18.33 7.19
C ALA A 128 5.00 -19.63 7.63
N ASN A 129 4.38 -20.38 6.71
CA ASN A 129 3.45 -21.48 7.00
C ASN A 129 2.31 -21.05 7.94
N ALA A 130 1.75 -19.86 7.69
CA ALA A 130 0.81 -19.19 8.59
C ALA A 130 -0.45 -18.68 7.87
N SER A 131 -0.71 -19.15 6.64
CA SER A 131 -1.82 -18.68 5.80
C SER A 131 -1.72 -17.18 5.51
N ILE A 132 -0.54 -16.72 5.06
CA ILE A 132 -0.27 -15.29 4.85
C ILE A 132 -1.31 -14.60 3.95
N THR A 133 -1.74 -15.20 2.83
CA THR A 133 -2.83 -14.62 2.02
C THR A 133 -4.13 -14.45 2.82
N LEU A 134 -4.49 -15.38 3.71
CA LEU A 134 -5.66 -15.23 4.57
C LEU A 134 -5.50 -14.05 5.54
N ILE A 135 -4.34 -13.96 6.20
CA ILE A 135 -4.05 -12.90 7.19
C ILE A 135 -4.06 -11.54 6.52
N ASP A 136 -3.29 -11.37 5.45
CA ASP A 136 -3.08 -10.10 4.75
C ASP A 136 -4.41 -9.54 4.20
N THR A 137 -5.32 -10.41 3.77
CA THR A 137 -6.64 -10.03 3.23
C THR A 137 -7.71 -9.75 4.28
N LEU A 138 -7.48 -10.01 5.57
CA LEU A 138 -8.48 -9.78 6.62
C LEU A 138 -9.00 -8.35 6.64
N SER A 139 -8.12 -7.37 6.41
CA SER A 139 -8.47 -5.95 6.40
C SER A 139 -9.28 -5.53 5.18
N THR A 140 -9.25 -6.30 4.09
CA THR A 140 -10.02 -6.04 2.86
C THR A 140 -11.44 -6.59 2.96
N LEU A 141 -11.61 -7.74 3.62
CA LEU A 141 -12.87 -8.49 3.66
C LEU A 141 -14.08 -7.66 4.13
N PRO A 142 -14.04 -6.87 5.22
CA PRO A 142 -15.18 -6.05 5.64
C PRO A 142 -15.62 -5.03 4.57
N THR A 143 -14.72 -4.64 3.67
CA THR A 143 -14.98 -3.62 2.66
C THR A 143 -15.46 -4.23 1.34
N LEU A 144 -14.89 -5.36 0.90
CA LEU A 144 -15.19 -5.94 -0.42
C LEU A 144 -16.03 -7.21 -0.36
N TYR A 145 -15.87 -8.04 0.68
CA TYR A 145 -16.58 -9.31 0.79
C TYR A 145 -16.95 -9.62 2.24
N PRO A 146 -17.84 -8.81 2.85
CA PRO A 146 -18.10 -8.86 4.30
C PRO A 146 -18.63 -10.21 4.76
N ASP A 147 -19.42 -10.90 3.94
CA ASP A 147 -19.97 -12.23 4.27
C ASP A 147 -18.88 -13.29 4.53
N ALA A 148 -17.69 -13.15 3.95
CA ALA A 148 -16.57 -14.09 4.18
C ALA A 148 -15.73 -13.72 5.41
N PHE A 149 -15.86 -12.49 5.93
CA PHE A 149 -15.05 -12.00 7.05
C PHE A 149 -15.20 -12.84 8.33
N PRO A 150 -16.40 -13.25 8.79
CA PRO A 150 -16.51 -14.00 10.04
C PRO A 150 -15.77 -15.33 10.06
N GLU A 151 -15.85 -16.08 8.97
CA GLU A 151 -15.17 -17.38 8.85
C GLU A 151 -13.65 -17.19 8.69
N ALA A 152 -13.20 -16.18 7.96
CA ALA A 152 -11.78 -15.85 7.84
C ALA A 152 -11.17 -15.48 9.20
N VAL A 153 -11.84 -14.63 9.98
CA VAL A 153 -11.41 -14.25 11.34
C VAL A 153 -11.36 -15.48 12.25
N ARG A 154 -12.37 -16.36 12.20
CA ARG A 154 -12.38 -17.61 12.97
C ARG A 154 -11.17 -18.48 12.63
N ARG A 155 -10.90 -18.73 11.36
CA ARG A 155 -9.75 -19.52 10.89
C ARG A 155 -8.43 -18.93 11.38
N VAL A 156 -8.22 -17.62 11.24
CA VAL A 156 -7.00 -16.98 11.75
C VAL A 156 -6.91 -17.10 13.26
N ALA A 157 -8.01 -16.89 13.98
CA ALA A 157 -8.00 -16.97 15.45
C ALA A 157 -7.67 -18.37 15.97
N GLU A 158 -8.20 -19.42 15.32
CA GLU A 158 -8.19 -20.80 15.81
C GLU A 158 -7.08 -21.66 15.19
N GLU A 159 -6.64 -21.38 13.97
CA GLU A 159 -5.79 -22.29 13.18
C GLU A 159 -4.38 -21.72 12.92
N VAL A 160 -4.17 -20.40 13.01
CA VAL A 160 -2.85 -19.77 12.78
C VAL A 160 -1.97 -19.84 14.03
N SER A 161 -0.70 -20.20 13.80
CA SER A 161 0.39 -20.15 14.78
C SER A 161 1.68 -19.69 14.11
N PHE A 162 2.36 -18.71 14.72
CA PHE A 162 3.71 -18.27 14.31
C PHE A 162 4.83 -19.04 15.01
N ASP A 163 4.50 -20.07 15.79
CA ASP A 163 5.50 -21.02 16.29
C ASP A 163 5.92 -22.00 15.18
N GLN A 164 6.66 -21.48 14.21
CA GLN A 164 7.06 -22.16 12.98
C GLN A 164 8.58 -22.15 12.86
N ASP A 165 9.17 -23.29 12.49
CA ASP A 165 10.63 -23.38 12.27
C ASP A 165 10.97 -22.96 10.84
N VAL A 166 10.75 -21.68 10.55
CA VAL A 166 10.95 -21.11 9.22
C VAL A 166 11.62 -19.75 9.33
N LYS A 167 12.53 -19.48 8.37
CA LYS A 167 13.14 -18.17 8.19
C LYS A 167 12.24 -17.30 7.31
N VAL A 168 11.95 -16.10 7.80
CA VAL A 168 11.10 -15.09 7.15
C VAL A 168 11.80 -13.73 7.15
N GLN A 169 11.32 -12.80 6.33
CA GLN A 169 11.80 -11.43 6.30
C GLN A 169 11.04 -10.55 7.30
N VAL A 170 11.79 -9.79 8.11
CA VAL A 170 11.24 -8.95 9.20
C VAL A 170 10.32 -7.86 8.66
N PHE A 171 10.74 -7.20 7.58
CA PHE A 171 9.94 -6.17 6.90
C PHE A 171 8.60 -6.73 6.43
N GLU A 172 8.62 -7.83 5.67
CA GLU A 172 7.41 -8.42 5.08
C GLU A 172 6.42 -8.91 6.14
N MET A 173 6.89 -9.57 7.18
CA MET A 173 6.01 -10.02 8.28
C MET A 173 5.41 -8.86 9.06
N THR A 174 6.12 -7.74 9.16
CA THR A 174 5.62 -6.55 9.83
C THR A 174 4.48 -5.93 9.02
N ILE A 175 4.71 -5.60 7.75
CA ILE A 175 3.73 -4.87 6.94
C ILE A 175 2.52 -5.74 6.56
N ARG A 176 2.71 -7.03 6.29
CA ARG A 176 1.62 -7.94 5.85
C ARG A 176 0.85 -8.49 7.03
N ALA A 177 1.54 -9.14 7.96
CA ALA A 177 0.88 -9.92 9.01
C ALA A 177 0.62 -9.08 10.26
N VAL A 178 1.62 -8.39 10.82
CA VAL A 178 1.40 -7.55 12.01
C VAL A 178 0.42 -6.41 11.67
N GLY A 179 0.61 -5.72 10.55
CA GLY A 179 -0.31 -4.68 10.07
C GLY A 179 -1.75 -5.17 9.87
N ALA A 180 -1.95 -6.31 9.20
CA ALA A 180 -3.29 -6.86 8.99
C ALA A 180 -3.97 -7.33 10.30
N LEU A 181 -3.22 -7.94 11.23
CA LEU A 181 -3.75 -8.35 12.52
C LEU A 181 -4.14 -7.14 13.39
N LEU A 182 -3.33 -6.07 13.39
CA LEU A 182 -3.63 -4.84 14.13
C LEU A 182 -4.85 -4.10 13.56
N SER A 183 -4.95 -3.96 12.24
CA SER A 183 -6.11 -3.34 11.60
C SER A 183 -7.40 -4.17 11.80
N THR A 184 -7.28 -5.50 11.79
CA THR A 184 -8.39 -6.40 12.13
C THR A 184 -8.78 -6.25 13.60
N TYR A 185 -7.82 -6.19 14.52
CA TYR A 185 -8.08 -5.92 15.94
C TYR A 185 -8.88 -4.64 16.15
N GLN A 186 -8.48 -3.54 15.49
CA GLN A 186 -9.19 -2.27 15.59
C GLN A 186 -10.62 -2.37 15.04
N THR A 187 -10.79 -3.05 13.90
CA THR A 187 -12.11 -3.31 13.30
C THR A 187 -13.00 -4.07 14.27
N LEU A 188 -12.52 -5.21 14.81
CA LEU A 188 -13.29 -6.05 15.73
C LEU A 188 -13.59 -5.33 17.06
N SER A 189 -12.62 -4.59 17.59
CA SER A 189 -12.78 -3.86 18.86
C SER A 189 -13.82 -2.73 18.75
N GLY A 190 -13.97 -2.13 17.57
CA GLY A 190 -14.95 -1.09 17.29
C GLY A 190 -16.38 -1.60 17.11
N LEU A 191 -16.60 -2.91 17.01
CA LEU A 191 -17.93 -3.49 16.80
C LEU A 191 -18.81 -3.41 18.06
N PRO A 192 -20.15 -3.38 17.91
CA PRO A 192 -21.09 -3.56 19.02
C PRO A 192 -20.99 -4.97 19.63
N ASP A 193 -21.54 -5.16 20.84
CA ASP A 193 -21.50 -6.46 21.52
C ASP A 193 -22.50 -7.46 20.93
N ASP A 194 -23.66 -7.02 20.47
CA ASP A 194 -24.71 -7.89 19.93
C ASP A 194 -24.36 -8.44 18.53
N PRO A 195 -24.41 -9.76 18.28
CA PRO A 195 -24.04 -10.34 16.99
C PRO A 195 -24.87 -9.87 15.79
N VAL A 196 -26.14 -9.49 15.99
CA VAL A 196 -26.98 -8.97 14.89
C VAL A 196 -26.52 -7.56 14.53
N GLU A 197 -26.22 -6.73 15.53
CA GLU A 197 -25.66 -5.39 15.32
C GLU A 197 -24.26 -5.44 14.70
N GLN A 198 -23.42 -6.40 15.10
CA GLN A 198 -22.11 -6.64 14.47
C GLN A 198 -22.28 -6.92 12.98
N GLY A 199 -23.20 -7.82 12.61
CA GLY A 199 -23.45 -8.14 11.22
C GLY A 199 -23.93 -6.93 10.41
N ARG A 200 -24.80 -6.08 10.99
CA ARG A 200 -25.22 -4.82 10.36
C ARG A 200 -24.06 -3.84 10.17
N ALA A 201 -23.19 -3.69 11.16
CA ALA A 201 -22.03 -2.80 11.10
C ALA A 201 -21.00 -3.24 10.04
N LEU A 202 -20.84 -4.56 9.88
CA LEU A 202 -19.94 -5.16 8.87
C LEU A 202 -20.58 -5.25 7.48
N GLY A 203 -21.91 -5.13 7.37
CA GLY A 203 -22.62 -5.32 6.10
C GLY A 203 -22.77 -6.80 5.69
N THR A 204 -22.77 -7.72 6.66
CA THR A 204 -23.02 -9.15 6.42
C THR A 204 -24.51 -9.45 6.29
N LYS A 205 -24.86 -10.51 5.55
CA LYS A 205 -26.25 -11.00 5.42
C LYS A 205 -26.77 -11.66 6.69
N HIS A 206 -25.87 -12.18 7.52
CA HIS A 206 -26.19 -12.93 8.73
C HIS A 206 -25.50 -12.28 9.94
N PRO A 207 -26.02 -12.51 11.17
CA PRO A 207 -25.33 -12.09 12.39
C PRO A 207 -23.88 -12.58 12.42
N ALA A 208 -22.99 -11.76 12.98
CA ALA A 208 -21.57 -12.07 13.10
C ALA A 208 -21.17 -12.01 14.58
N ASP A 209 -20.60 -13.08 15.12
CA ASP A 209 -20.04 -13.09 16.48
C ASP A 209 -18.51 -13.12 16.40
N VAL A 210 -17.93 -12.00 15.94
CA VAL A 210 -16.51 -11.91 15.61
C VAL A 210 -15.73 -11.01 16.57
N LYS A 211 -16.41 -10.08 17.26
CA LYS A 211 -15.78 -9.22 18.26
C LYS A 211 -15.02 -10.00 19.34
N ARG A 212 -15.52 -11.19 19.70
CA ARG A 212 -14.87 -12.13 20.64
C ARG A 212 -13.43 -12.52 20.24
N TYR A 213 -13.08 -12.43 18.96
CA TYR A 213 -11.73 -12.74 18.47
C TYR A 213 -10.77 -11.55 18.50
N ALA A 214 -11.22 -10.34 18.86
CA ALA A 214 -10.34 -9.17 18.94
C ALA A 214 -9.10 -9.43 19.82
N PRO A 215 -9.22 -9.93 21.07
CA PRO A 215 -8.03 -10.21 21.89
C PRO A 215 -7.06 -11.18 21.20
N ARG A 216 -7.58 -12.19 20.50
CA ARG A 216 -6.75 -13.17 19.78
C ARG A 216 -5.98 -12.55 18.62
N MET A 217 -6.55 -11.57 17.90
CA MET A 217 -5.82 -10.85 16.86
C MET A 217 -4.64 -10.06 17.43
N LEU A 218 -4.84 -9.40 18.58
CA LEU A 218 -3.78 -8.67 19.27
C LEU A 218 -2.71 -9.63 19.83
N ASP A 219 -3.11 -10.78 20.36
CA ASP A 219 -2.18 -11.81 20.83
C ASP A 219 -1.30 -12.35 19.69
N LEU A 220 -1.89 -12.62 18.52
CA LEU A 220 -1.16 -13.05 17.33
C LEU A 220 -0.18 -11.98 16.83
N ALA A 221 -0.61 -10.71 16.78
CA ALA A 221 0.26 -9.61 16.40
C ALA A 221 1.45 -9.46 17.37
N THR A 222 1.18 -9.59 18.67
CA THR A 222 2.18 -9.52 19.73
C THR A 222 3.16 -10.69 19.66
N ASP A 223 2.68 -11.92 19.45
CA ASP A 223 3.50 -13.12 19.32
C ASP A 223 4.44 -13.01 18.11
N LEU A 224 3.90 -12.66 16.93
CA LEU A 224 4.71 -12.46 15.73
C LEU A 224 5.77 -11.38 15.94
N ALA A 225 5.36 -10.17 16.35
CA ALA A 225 6.30 -9.08 16.56
C ALA A 225 7.38 -9.42 17.61
N THR A 226 7.04 -10.19 18.64
CA THR A 226 8.00 -10.66 19.66
C THR A 226 9.05 -11.58 19.04
N ARG A 227 8.64 -12.49 18.15
CA ARG A 227 9.54 -13.39 17.40
C ARG A 227 10.45 -12.65 16.43
N LEU A 228 10.08 -11.44 16.01
CA LEU A 228 10.92 -10.59 15.17
C LEU A 228 11.98 -9.81 15.95
N LEU A 229 11.81 -9.60 17.27
CA LEU A 229 12.72 -8.79 18.08
C LEU A 229 14.19 -9.25 18.09
N PRO A 230 14.53 -10.55 18.05
CA PRO A 230 15.93 -10.98 17.97
C PRO A 230 16.69 -10.38 16.77
N ALA A 231 16.00 -10.00 15.69
CA ALA A 231 16.64 -9.35 14.55
C ALA A 231 17.27 -8.00 14.90
N PHE A 232 16.80 -7.32 15.95
CA PHE A 232 17.29 -6.00 16.36
C PHE A 232 18.53 -6.06 17.27
N ASP A 233 18.98 -7.24 17.68
CA ASP A 233 20.18 -7.40 18.50
C ASP A 233 21.44 -7.23 17.65
N THR A 234 21.72 -5.99 17.27
CA THR A 234 22.83 -5.61 16.40
C THR A 234 23.61 -4.43 16.99
N PRO A 235 24.92 -4.30 16.69
CA PRO A 235 25.72 -3.16 17.15
C PRO A 235 25.17 -1.80 16.71
N THR A 236 24.48 -1.76 15.56
CA THR A 236 23.94 -0.53 14.98
C THR A 236 22.53 -0.20 15.47
N GLY A 237 21.81 -1.18 16.01
CA GLY A 237 20.37 -1.10 16.30
C GLY A 237 19.47 -1.24 15.06
N LEU A 238 20.04 -1.45 13.88
CA LEU A 238 19.30 -1.78 12.66
C LEU A 238 19.00 -3.28 12.65
N PRO A 239 17.77 -3.72 12.32
CA PRO A 239 17.46 -5.13 12.35
C PRO A 239 18.07 -5.88 11.16
N TYR A 240 18.49 -7.12 11.39
CA TYR A 240 18.71 -8.09 10.32
C TYR A 240 17.47 -8.17 9.43
N ALA A 241 17.68 -8.36 8.12
CA ALA A 241 16.56 -8.49 7.18
C ALA A 241 15.68 -9.72 7.51
N ARG A 242 16.26 -10.77 8.08
CA ARG A 242 15.60 -12.07 8.28
C ARG A 242 15.82 -12.60 9.69
N VAL A 243 14.87 -13.44 10.11
CA VAL A 243 14.87 -14.12 11.41
C VAL A 243 14.07 -15.41 11.30
N ASN A 244 14.43 -16.44 12.08
CA ASN A 244 13.64 -17.65 12.22
C ASN A 244 12.57 -17.44 13.31
N LEU A 245 11.31 -17.75 12.99
CA LEU A 245 10.18 -17.50 13.89
C LEU A 245 10.20 -18.34 15.19
N ARG A 246 10.88 -19.48 15.21
CA ARG A 246 11.03 -20.35 16.40
C ARG A 246 12.36 -20.13 17.10
N THR A 247 13.45 -20.07 16.34
CA THR A 247 14.81 -20.12 16.89
C THR A 247 15.52 -18.76 16.95
N GLY A 248 14.95 -17.71 16.38
CA GLY A 248 15.53 -16.36 16.37
C GLY A 248 16.58 -16.19 15.28
N LEU A 249 17.67 -15.47 15.59
CA LEU A 249 18.73 -15.20 14.63
C LEU A 249 19.59 -16.44 14.40
N LEU A 250 19.79 -16.82 13.14
CA LEU A 250 20.63 -17.96 12.75
C LEU A 250 22.10 -17.54 12.64
N GLU A 251 23.01 -18.48 12.90
CA GLU A 251 24.45 -18.25 12.70
C GLU A 251 24.75 -17.99 11.22
N GLY A 252 25.53 -16.94 10.93
CA GLY A 252 25.89 -16.57 9.57
C GLY A 252 24.79 -15.87 8.77
N GLU A 253 23.75 -15.33 9.42
CA GLU A 253 22.70 -14.57 8.73
C GLU A 253 23.27 -13.35 7.98
N THR A 254 22.65 -13.01 6.86
CA THR A 254 23.10 -11.92 5.99
C THR A 254 23.08 -10.58 6.71
N LEU A 255 24.18 -9.83 6.62
CA LEU A 255 24.32 -8.53 7.28
C LEU A 255 23.63 -7.37 6.56
N GLU A 256 23.14 -7.59 5.35
CA GLU A 256 22.42 -6.59 4.55
C GLU A 256 20.98 -6.41 5.03
N THR A 257 20.53 -5.16 5.11
CA THR A 257 19.15 -4.80 5.42
C THR A 257 18.74 -3.52 4.68
N CYS A 258 17.44 -3.30 4.57
CA CYS A 258 16.77 -2.11 4.05
C CYS A 258 15.70 -1.59 5.04
N ALA A 259 15.85 -1.90 6.33
CA ALA A 259 14.80 -1.72 7.33
C ALA A 259 14.54 -0.28 7.75
N GLY A 260 13.50 0.34 7.19
CA GLY A 260 12.96 1.64 7.61
C GLY A 260 11.47 1.64 7.98
N SER A 261 10.75 0.59 7.61
CA SER A 261 9.29 0.65 7.49
C SER A 261 8.62 -0.29 8.50
N LEU A 262 8.88 -0.02 9.78
CA LEU A 262 8.37 -0.82 10.91
C LEU A 262 7.64 0.02 11.97
N VAL A 263 7.80 1.35 11.90
CA VAL A 263 7.39 2.28 12.97
C VAL A 263 5.88 2.28 13.17
N LEU A 264 5.08 2.20 12.11
CA LEU A 264 3.62 2.29 12.23
C LEU A 264 3.05 1.13 13.05
N GLU A 265 3.38 -0.09 12.68
CA GLU A 265 2.89 -1.31 13.30
C GLU A 265 3.43 -1.45 14.72
N PHE A 266 4.74 -1.24 14.89
CA PHE A 266 5.40 -1.42 16.19
C PHE A 266 4.98 -0.34 17.20
N ALA A 267 4.77 0.90 16.75
CA ALA A 267 4.24 1.96 17.60
C ALA A 267 2.80 1.64 18.01
N LEU A 268 1.92 1.33 17.06
CA LEU A 268 0.53 0.96 17.37
C LEU A 268 0.47 -0.23 18.35
N LEU A 269 1.26 -1.27 18.11
CA LEU A 269 1.33 -2.44 19.00
C LEU A 269 1.78 -2.05 20.41
N SER A 270 2.77 -1.17 20.55
CA SER A 270 3.22 -0.68 21.86
C SER A 270 2.14 0.10 22.60
N ARG A 271 1.38 0.93 21.89
CA ARG A 271 0.27 1.69 22.48
C ARG A 271 -0.89 0.80 22.91
N LEU A 272 -1.14 -0.30 22.20
CA LEU A 272 -2.20 -1.25 22.52
C LEU A 272 -1.82 -2.22 23.65
N THR A 273 -0.57 -2.67 23.71
CA THR A 273 -0.11 -3.68 24.67
C THR A 273 0.55 -3.09 25.92
N GLY A 274 1.05 -1.85 25.83
CA GLY A 274 1.88 -1.22 26.86
C GLY A 274 3.35 -1.67 26.83
N ASP A 275 3.74 -2.62 25.98
CA ASP A 275 5.12 -3.03 25.80
C ASP A 275 5.87 -2.06 24.89
N LYS A 276 6.74 -1.25 25.48
CA LYS A 276 7.48 -0.19 24.76
C LYS A 276 8.60 -0.72 23.86
N ARG A 277 8.96 -2.00 23.95
CA ARG A 277 10.10 -2.55 23.20
C ARG A 277 9.90 -2.38 21.69
N PHE A 278 8.67 -2.62 21.19
CA PHE A 278 8.39 -2.53 19.75
C PHE A 278 8.63 -1.11 19.23
N GLU A 279 7.94 -0.10 19.76
CA GLU A 279 8.07 1.30 19.32
C GLU A 279 9.50 1.79 19.48
N SER A 280 10.15 1.48 20.61
CA SER A 280 11.52 1.95 20.88
C SER A 280 12.54 1.38 19.91
N LEU A 281 12.39 0.11 19.52
CA LEU A 281 13.30 -0.54 18.56
C LEU A 281 13.04 -0.06 17.14
N ALA A 282 11.78 0.04 16.72
CA ALA A 282 11.44 0.55 15.39
C ALA A 282 11.85 2.02 15.21
N HIS A 283 11.57 2.89 16.18
CA HIS A 283 12.01 4.29 16.16
C HIS A 283 13.54 4.40 16.13
N ARG A 284 14.24 3.61 16.94
CA ARG A 284 15.72 3.59 16.93
C ARG A 284 16.27 3.17 15.57
N ALA A 285 15.68 2.15 14.93
CA ALA A 285 16.10 1.71 13.61
C ALA A 285 15.87 2.81 12.56
N PHE A 286 14.68 3.42 12.56
CA PHE A 286 14.33 4.54 11.67
C PHE A 286 15.31 5.72 11.82
N MET A 287 15.52 6.19 13.05
CA MET A 287 16.49 7.27 13.32
C MET A 287 17.93 6.82 13.03
N GLY A 288 18.24 5.54 13.21
CA GLY A 288 19.54 4.94 12.89
C GLY A 288 19.88 5.05 11.42
N LEU A 289 18.90 4.90 10.52
CA LEU A 289 19.05 5.18 9.10
C LEU A 289 19.21 6.69 8.84
N TRP A 290 18.30 7.52 9.39
CA TRP A 290 18.35 8.98 9.19
C TRP A 290 19.70 9.59 9.58
N ASN A 291 20.28 9.12 10.69
CA ASN A 291 21.55 9.62 11.21
C ASN A 291 22.76 9.20 10.38
N ARG A 292 22.57 8.37 9.34
CA ARG A 292 23.61 7.88 8.43
C ARG A 292 23.47 8.42 7.01
N ARG A 293 22.49 9.28 6.76
CA ARG A 293 22.36 9.98 5.48
C ARG A 293 23.63 10.78 5.14
N SER A 294 23.81 11.10 3.86
CA SER A 294 24.91 11.94 3.40
C SER A 294 24.75 13.40 3.88
N ASP A 295 25.75 14.24 3.62
CA ASP A 295 25.70 15.67 3.91
C ASP A 295 24.61 16.40 3.08
N GLU A 296 24.12 15.76 2.02
CA GLU A 296 22.99 16.20 1.20
C GLU A 296 21.65 15.57 1.61
N ASP A 297 21.58 14.98 2.81
CA ASP A 297 20.40 14.30 3.36
C ASP A 297 19.90 13.09 2.52
N LEU A 298 20.77 12.47 1.72
CA LEU A 298 20.44 11.29 0.93
C LEU A 298 20.73 9.99 1.69
N LEU A 299 19.84 9.00 1.53
CA LEU A 299 19.95 7.67 2.10
C LEU A 299 20.27 6.63 1.01
N GLY A 300 20.94 5.54 1.37
CA GLY A 300 21.25 4.43 0.45
C GLY A 300 20.18 3.34 0.44
N ASN A 301 20.22 2.47 -0.57
CA ASN A 301 19.29 1.35 -0.79
C ASN A 301 19.59 0.09 0.04
N GLY A 302 20.83 -0.09 0.52
CA GLY A 302 21.22 -1.22 1.36
C GLY A 302 22.27 -0.82 2.39
N ILE A 303 22.16 -1.36 3.61
CA ILE A 303 23.05 -1.03 4.72
C ILE A 303 23.47 -2.27 5.50
N SER A 304 24.71 -2.28 5.99
CA SER A 304 25.21 -3.33 6.87
C SER A 304 24.75 -3.13 8.32
N VAL A 305 24.12 -4.14 8.91
CA VAL A 305 23.74 -4.12 10.34
C VAL A 305 24.93 -4.21 11.29
N ALA A 306 26.09 -4.68 10.81
CA ALA A 306 27.28 -4.86 11.64
C ALA A 306 27.99 -3.55 11.94
N ASN A 307 28.14 -2.69 10.94
CA ASN A 307 28.93 -1.45 11.05
C ASN A 307 28.16 -0.19 10.62
N GLY A 308 26.97 -0.34 10.05
CA GLY A 308 26.12 0.77 9.62
C GLY A 308 26.66 1.49 8.38
N GLN A 309 27.48 0.82 7.57
CA GLN A 309 27.92 1.36 6.29
C GLN A 309 26.92 1.00 5.19
N TRP A 310 26.60 1.97 4.36
CA TRP A 310 25.86 1.72 3.13
C TRP A 310 26.63 0.78 2.21
N LEU A 311 25.93 -0.15 1.58
CA LEU A 311 26.48 -1.20 0.74
C LEU A 311 26.61 -0.75 -0.71
N ALA A 312 27.53 -1.36 -1.44
CA ALA A 312 27.71 -1.14 -2.88
C ALA A 312 26.87 -2.14 -3.69
N PRO A 313 26.25 -1.74 -4.81
CA PRO A 313 26.24 -0.39 -5.38
C PRO A 313 25.37 0.56 -4.54
N LEU A 314 25.94 1.71 -4.15
CA LEU A 314 25.23 2.71 -3.36
C LEU A 314 24.31 3.51 -4.30
N VAL A 315 23.01 3.30 -4.16
CA VAL A 315 21.99 4.03 -4.92
C VAL A 315 21.09 4.78 -3.95
N SER A 316 20.88 6.07 -4.23
CA SER A 316 19.88 6.91 -3.57
C SER A 316 18.74 7.20 -4.54
N GLY A 317 17.50 7.03 -4.10
CA GLY A 317 16.33 7.18 -4.94
C GLY A 317 15.03 7.04 -4.17
N VAL A 318 13.93 6.80 -4.89
CA VAL A 318 12.57 6.60 -4.36
C VAL A 318 12.02 5.22 -4.72
N GLN A 319 12.91 4.24 -4.82
CA GLN A 319 12.61 2.90 -5.35
C GLN A 319 12.78 1.82 -4.27
N ALA A 320 12.70 0.56 -4.69
CA ALA A 320 12.92 -0.61 -3.85
C ALA A 320 14.16 -0.45 -2.96
N GLY A 321 13.98 -0.78 -1.68
CA GLY A 321 15.01 -0.69 -0.64
C GLY A 321 14.97 0.60 0.17
N ILE A 322 14.22 1.63 -0.26
CA ILE A 322 14.16 2.92 0.46
C ILE A 322 12.82 3.66 0.34
N ASP A 323 12.02 3.39 -0.68
CA ASP A 323 10.70 3.96 -0.94
C ASP A 323 9.85 4.22 0.32
N SER A 324 9.52 3.16 1.04
CA SER A 324 8.61 3.16 2.18
C SER A 324 9.21 3.84 3.42
N TYR A 325 10.51 4.12 3.46
CA TYR A 325 11.10 4.95 4.51
C TYR A 325 10.49 6.36 4.50
N PHE A 326 10.38 6.98 3.33
CA PHE A 326 9.80 8.31 3.19
C PHE A 326 8.31 8.30 3.49
N GLU A 327 7.62 7.25 3.08
CA GLU A 327 6.21 7.04 3.37
C GLU A 327 5.97 6.93 4.88
N TYR A 328 6.80 6.15 5.59
CA TYR A 328 6.70 5.98 7.03
C TYR A 328 7.06 7.26 7.77
N ALA A 329 7.97 8.10 7.26
CA ALA A 329 8.20 9.42 7.82
C ALA A 329 6.89 10.24 7.85
N LEU A 330 6.21 10.36 6.71
CA LEU A 330 4.96 11.10 6.62
C LEU A 330 3.83 10.45 7.44
N LYS A 331 3.63 9.13 7.28
CA LYS A 331 2.55 8.40 7.93
C LYS A 331 2.74 8.36 9.45
N ALA A 332 3.97 8.19 9.94
CA ALA A 332 4.26 8.19 11.38
C ALA A 332 4.07 9.58 11.97
N ALA A 333 4.49 10.64 11.27
CA ALA A 333 4.25 12.01 11.73
C ALA A 333 2.76 12.28 11.97
N ILE A 334 1.90 11.81 11.05
CA ILE A 334 0.44 11.97 11.16
C ILE A 334 -0.13 11.06 12.25
N MET A 335 0.25 9.77 12.27
CA MET A 335 -0.34 8.78 13.17
C MET A 335 0.08 8.99 14.63
N LEU A 336 1.33 9.43 14.86
CA LEU A 336 1.91 9.61 16.19
C LEU A 336 1.86 11.05 16.68
N ASP A 337 1.44 11.99 15.83
CA ASP A 337 1.47 13.45 16.09
C ASP A 337 2.88 13.90 16.53
N ASP A 338 3.90 13.48 15.78
CA ASP A 338 5.31 13.71 16.10
C ASP A 338 6.01 14.47 14.97
N ALA A 339 6.38 15.72 15.29
CA ALA A 339 7.02 16.65 14.36
C ALA A 339 8.38 16.16 13.85
N GLN A 340 9.11 15.32 14.60
CA GLN A 340 10.42 14.82 14.18
C GLN A 340 10.33 14.05 12.86
N TYR A 341 9.30 13.20 12.70
CA TYR A 341 9.11 12.47 11.45
C TYR A 341 8.68 13.38 10.30
N MET A 342 7.95 14.46 10.59
CA MET A 342 7.56 15.44 9.57
C MET A 342 8.76 16.25 9.08
N ASP A 343 9.64 16.66 9.99
CA ASP A 343 10.89 17.35 9.64
C ASP A 343 11.76 16.45 8.75
N ILE A 344 11.93 15.18 9.14
CA ILE A 344 12.64 14.17 8.33
C ILE A 344 12.01 14.02 6.95
N PHE A 345 10.68 13.95 6.86
CA PHE A 345 10.00 13.86 5.57
C PHE A 345 10.29 15.08 4.68
N TYR A 346 10.23 16.30 5.23
CA TYR A 346 10.48 17.51 4.46
C TYR A 346 11.93 17.65 4.02
N ASP A 347 12.88 17.34 4.90
CA ASP A 347 14.31 17.36 4.57
C ASP A 347 14.63 16.33 3.48
N ALA A 348 14.17 15.08 3.65
CA ALA A 348 14.34 14.03 2.67
C ALA A 348 13.67 14.39 1.33
N TYR A 349 12.45 14.93 1.35
CA TYR A 349 11.76 15.38 0.15
C TYR A 349 12.55 16.49 -0.56
N ALA A 350 13.05 17.49 0.17
CA ALA A 350 13.87 18.55 -0.40
C ALA A 350 15.16 18.00 -1.04
N ALA A 351 15.84 17.06 -0.38
CA ALA A 351 17.04 16.41 -0.88
C ALA A 351 16.79 15.62 -2.18
N ILE A 352 15.75 14.79 -2.19
CA ILE A 352 15.31 14.05 -3.38
C ILE A 352 15.00 15.02 -4.53
N GLN A 353 14.24 16.08 -4.27
CA GLN A 353 13.89 17.10 -5.25
C GLN A 353 15.09 17.88 -5.81
N THR A 354 16.19 17.95 -5.07
CA THR A 354 17.37 18.73 -5.42
C THR A 354 18.44 17.88 -6.11
N HIS A 355 18.74 16.71 -5.56
CA HIS A 355 19.91 15.92 -5.93
C HIS A 355 19.57 14.67 -6.75
N VAL A 356 18.40 14.10 -6.51
CA VAL A 356 17.94 12.94 -7.27
C VAL A 356 17.31 13.45 -8.56
N ARG A 357 16.51 14.51 -8.53
CA ARG A 357 15.90 15.09 -9.74
C ARG A 357 16.92 15.42 -10.86
N SER A 358 16.75 14.84 -12.04
CA SER A 358 17.41 15.20 -13.30
C SER A 358 16.92 16.52 -13.87
N ASP A 359 17.73 17.16 -14.73
CA ASP A 359 17.48 18.50 -15.30
C ASP A 359 16.17 18.63 -16.10
N ASP A 360 15.63 17.51 -16.58
CA ASP A 360 14.32 17.42 -17.26
C ASP A 360 13.13 17.32 -16.29
N GLY A 361 13.39 17.32 -14.98
CA GLY A 361 12.39 17.30 -13.92
C GLY A 361 11.96 15.89 -13.49
N PHE A 362 12.81 14.88 -13.64
CA PHE A 362 12.51 13.47 -13.36
C PHE A 362 13.43 12.85 -12.27
N PHE A 363 13.06 11.79 -11.54
CA PHE A 363 13.94 11.07 -10.60
C PHE A 363 14.60 9.86 -11.27
N PRO A 364 15.93 9.67 -11.20
CA PRO A 364 16.65 8.53 -11.74
C PRO A 364 16.26 7.23 -11.05
N ALA A 365 16.02 6.27 -11.94
CA ALA A 365 15.79 4.86 -11.83
C ALA A 365 17.05 4.05 -11.52
N GLU A 366 17.11 3.17 -10.52
CA GLU A 366 17.88 1.94 -10.71
C GLU A 366 17.13 1.20 -11.83
N TYR A 367 17.84 0.66 -12.82
CA TYR A 367 17.24 0.13 -14.06
C TYR A 367 16.70 1.17 -15.08
N GLY A 368 17.12 2.43 -14.97
CA GLY A 368 16.98 3.41 -16.06
C GLY A 368 15.68 4.24 -16.07
N ALA A 369 14.74 3.99 -15.15
CA ALA A 369 13.50 4.76 -15.02
C ALA A 369 13.72 6.26 -14.69
N ARG A 370 12.77 7.13 -15.03
CA ARG A 370 12.81 8.59 -14.80
C ARG A 370 11.40 9.03 -14.42
N PHE A 371 11.20 9.69 -13.26
CA PHE A 371 9.86 10.09 -12.75
C PHE A 371 9.67 11.58 -12.46
N PRO A 372 8.65 12.26 -13.01
CA PRO A 372 8.38 13.68 -12.77
C PRO A 372 8.32 14.08 -11.29
N VAL A 373 8.74 15.30 -10.98
CA VAL A 373 8.64 15.93 -9.64
C VAL A 373 7.22 16.08 -9.11
N SER A 374 6.24 16.28 -9.99
CA SER A 374 4.85 16.48 -9.61
C SER A 374 4.12 15.15 -9.58
N ALA A 375 3.42 14.84 -8.48
CA ALA A 375 2.61 13.63 -8.35
C ALA A 375 1.66 13.40 -9.54
N ILE A 376 0.99 14.46 -10.01
CA ILE A 376 0.10 14.39 -11.19
C ILE A 376 0.90 14.05 -12.45
N LYS A 377 2.03 14.73 -12.69
CA LYS A 377 2.85 14.45 -13.88
C LYS A 377 3.42 13.04 -13.84
N ALA A 378 3.88 12.58 -12.66
CA ALA A 378 4.44 11.25 -12.48
C ALA A 378 3.41 10.17 -12.72
N HIS A 379 2.23 10.33 -12.14
CA HIS A 379 1.10 9.45 -12.40
C HIS A 379 0.77 9.37 -13.90
N LEU A 380 0.76 10.49 -14.62
CA LEU A 380 0.51 10.50 -16.07
C LEU A 380 1.57 9.73 -16.88
N VAL A 381 2.83 9.68 -16.43
CA VAL A 381 3.87 8.85 -17.07
C VAL A 381 3.53 7.38 -16.93
N PHE A 382 3.24 6.93 -15.70
CA PHE A 382 2.83 5.55 -15.45
C PHE A 382 1.51 5.19 -16.14
N TRP A 383 0.56 6.13 -16.20
CA TRP A 383 -0.67 5.94 -16.94
C TRP A 383 -0.40 5.67 -18.43
N ASN A 384 0.52 6.41 -19.06
CA ASN A 384 0.89 6.14 -20.47
C ASN A 384 1.55 4.76 -20.65
N VAL A 385 2.35 4.32 -19.67
CA VAL A 385 2.94 2.97 -19.67
C VAL A 385 1.84 1.91 -19.53
N TRP A 386 0.90 2.11 -18.60
CA TRP A 386 -0.26 1.24 -18.42
C TRP A 386 -1.10 1.17 -19.70
N GLN A 387 -1.39 2.30 -20.35
CA GLN A 387 -2.17 2.31 -21.59
C GLN A 387 -1.49 1.51 -22.71
N LYS A 388 -0.16 1.47 -22.75
CA LYS A 388 0.60 0.72 -23.74
C LYS A 388 0.60 -0.78 -23.46
N PHE A 389 0.79 -1.18 -22.20
CA PHE A 389 1.03 -2.58 -21.84
C PHE A 389 -0.11 -3.25 -21.06
N SER A 390 -1.16 -2.53 -20.68
CA SER A 390 -2.26 -2.98 -19.82
C SER A 390 -1.82 -3.61 -18.49
N ALA A 391 -0.66 -3.17 -18.00
CA ALA A 391 -0.01 -3.46 -16.72
C ALA A 391 1.27 -2.61 -16.67
N LEU A 392 1.87 -2.44 -15.49
CA LEU A 392 3.21 -1.84 -15.39
C LEU A 392 4.27 -2.93 -15.40
N PRO A 393 5.25 -2.90 -16.31
CA PRO A 393 6.42 -3.76 -16.20
C PRO A 393 7.20 -3.43 -14.91
N GLU A 394 7.76 -4.45 -14.30
CA GLU A 394 8.59 -4.39 -13.09
C GLU A 394 9.76 -3.40 -13.22
N ALA A 395 10.34 -3.31 -14.42
CA ALA A 395 11.29 -2.26 -14.75
C ALA A 395 11.04 -1.73 -16.17
N TRP A 396 10.98 -0.41 -16.30
CA TRP A 396 10.81 0.31 -17.57
C TRP A 396 11.92 1.34 -17.75
N ASP A 397 12.51 1.38 -18.94
CA ASP A 397 13.53 2.37 -19.30
C ASP A 397 12.91 3.49 -20.17
N PRO A 398 12.67 4.70 -19.64
CA PRO A 398 12.22 5.90 -20.35
C PRO A 398 13.16 6.37 -21.45
N SER A 399 14.45 6.08 -21.37
CA SER A 399 15.43 6.49 -22.37
C SER A 399 15.18 5.74 -23.68
N SER A 400 15.05 4.41 -23.60
CA SER A 400 14.65 3.57 -24.75
C SER A 400 13.12 3.48 -24.96
N ARG A 401 12.33 3.90 -23.96
CA ARG A 401 10.88 3.62 -23.83
C ARG A 401 10.54 2.12 -23.89
N GLY A 402 11.50 1.29 -23.48
CA GLY A 402 11.46 -0.17 -23.53
C GLY A 402 11.21 -0.81 -22.16
N VAL A 403 10.82 -2.08 -22.20
CA VAL A 403 10.66 -2.91 -21.00
C VAL A 403 12.02 -3.50 -20.64
N ALA A 404 12.54 -3.18 -19.46
CA ALA A 404 13.77 -3.78 -18.93
C ALA A 404 13.47 -5.10 -18.23
N TRP A 405 12.37 -5.16 -17.47
CA TRP A 405 11.85 -6.38 -16.88
C TRP A 405 10.33 -6.40 -16.97
N GLY A 406 9.79 -7.40 -17.69
CA GLY A 406 8.38 -7.43 -18.08
C GLY A 406 7.42 -7.99 -17.05
N GLY A 407 7.86 -8.43 -15.87
CA GLY A 407 6.96 -8.96 -14.84
C GLY A 407 5.93 -7.92 -14.39
N TRP A 408 4.76 -8.35 -13.98
CA TRP A 408 3.82 -7.56 -13.19
C TRP A 408 3.07 -8.51 -12.24
N PRO A 409 3.51 -8.63 -10.98
CA PRO A 409 2.94 -9.60 -10.05
C PRO A 409 1.63 -9.13 -9.40
N GLY A 410 0.93 -8.18 -10.04
CA GLY A 410 -0.27 -7.56 -9.48
C GLY A 410 0.03 -6.37 -8.55
N ARG A 411 1.16 -5.70 -8.75
CA ARG A 411 1.69 -4.59 -7.95
C ARG A 411 0.68 -3.43 -7.72
N PRO A 412 0.49 -2.95 -6.47
CA PRO A 412 -0.58 -2.01 -6.11
C PRO A 412 -0.25 -0.52 -6.31
N GLU A 413 1.02 -0.14 -6.41
CA GLU A 413 1.50 1.23 -6.16
C GLU A 413 0.88 2.26 -7.13
N PHE A 414 0.59 1.83 -8.37
CA PHE A 414 -0.08 2.69 -9.35
C PHE A 414 -1.55 2.97 -9.01
N ILE A 415 -2.30 1.94 -8.61
CA ILE A 415 -3.71 2.10 -8.26
C ILE A 415 -3.86 2.77 -6.88
N GLU A 416 -2.94 2.53 -5.95
CA GLU A 416 -2.83 3.26 -4.69
C GLU A 416 -2.61 4.76 -4.94
N SER A 417 -1.63 5.11 -5.78
CA SER A 417 -1.38 6.51 -6.16
C SER A 417 -2.59 7.14 -6.85
N THR A 418 -3.29 6.37 -7.69
CA THR A 418 -4.55 6.79 -8.34
C THR A 418 -5.62 7.12 -7.30
N TYR A 419 -5.78 6.28 -6.27
CA TYR A 419 -6.69 6.50 -5.15
C TYR A 419 -6.34 7.79 -4.40
N TYR A 420 -5.09 7.98 -3.99
CA TYR A 420 -4.69 9.19 -3.25
C TYR A 420 -4.84 10.46 -4.07
N LEU A 421 -4.52 10.43 -5.36
CA LEU A 421 -4.73 11.57 -6.25
C LEU A 421 -6.21 11.91 -6.41
N HIS A 422 -7.08 10.92 -6.61
CA HIS A 422 -8.53 11.13 -6.63
C HIS A 422 -9.02 11.76 -5.31
N ARG A 423 -8.56 11.24 -4.16
CA ARG A 423 -8.93 11.78 -2.84
C ARG A 423 -8.47 13.22 -2.64
N ALA A 424 -7.30 13.58 -3.17
CA ALA A 424 -6.73 14.92 -3.04
C ALA A 424 -7.36 15.94 -4.00
N THR A 425 -7.69 15.55 -5.23
CA THR A 425 -8.15 16.49 -6.28
C THR A 425 -9.65 16.46 -6.52
N GLY A 426 -10.32 15.34 -6.25
CA GLY A 426 -11.71 15.11 -6.66
C GLY A 426 -11.90 14.96 -8.17
N ASP A 427 -10.83 14.69 -8.93
CA ASP A 427 -10.88 14.59 -10.39
C ASP A 427 -11.29 13.19 -10.85
N ASP A 428 -12.42 13.10 -11.57
CA ASP A 428 -12.99 11.85 -12.09
C ASP A 428 -12.10 11.16 -13.14
N PHE A 429 -11.07 11.83 -13.66
CA PHE A 429 -10.04 11.17 -14.47
C PHE A 429 -9.47 9.92 -13.78
N TYR A 430 -9.19 10.01 -12.48
CA TYR A 430 -8.58 8.91 -11.73
C TYR A 430 -9.54 7.73 -11.53
N LEU A 431 -10.86 7.98 -11.48
CA LEU A 431 -11.85 6.89 -11.46
C LEU A 431 -11.87 6.12 -12.77
N LYS A 432 -11.78 6.82 -13.90
CA LYS A 432 -11.69 6.19 -15.24
C LYS A 432 -10.39 5.39 -15.42
N VAL A 433 -9.30 5.85 -14.79
CA VAL A 433 -8.06 5.07 -14.71
C VAL A 433 -8.29 3.77 -13.94
N GLY A 434 -8.96 3.85 -12.77
CA GLY A 434 -9.32 2.67 -11.98
C GLY A 434 -10.22 1.68 -12.74
N GLU A 435 -11.26 2.16 -13.42
CA GLU A 435 -12.12 1.35 -14.29
C GLU A 435 -11.27 0.59 -15.34
N ARG A 436 -10.37 1.29 -16.02
CA ARG A 436 -9.48 0.67 -17.02
C ARG A 436 -8.55 -0.38 -16.41
N VAL A 437 -8.00 -0.12 -15.23
CA VAL A 437 -7.15 -1.07 -14.51
C VAL A 437 -7.92 -2.36 -14.22
N LEU A 438 -9.16 -2.26 -13.74
CA LEU A 438 -10.01 -3.42 -13.45
C LEU A 438 -10.36 -4.23 -14.71
N GLU A 439 -10.68 -3.56 -15.82
CA GLU A 439 -10.90 -4.23 -17.12
C GLU A 439 -9.65 -5.00 -17.59
N ASP A 440 -8.47 -4.38 -17.45
CA ASP A 440 -7.21 -4.96 -17.87
C ASP A 440 -6.82 -6.16 -16.96
N ILE A 441 -7.04 -6.07 -15.65
CA ILE A 441 -6.91 -7.20 -14.70
C ILE A 441 -7.85 -8.34 -15.09
N THR A 442 -9.13 -8.03 -15.33
CA THR A 442 -10.13 -9.03 -15.71
C THR A 442 -9.71 -9.79 -16.96
N ARG A 443 -9.20 -9.08 -17.97
CA ARG A 443 -8.79 -9.67 -19.24
C ARG A 443 -7.49 -10.47 -19.16
N ARG A 444 -6.55 -10.07 -18.30
CA ARG A 444 -5.17 -10.56 -18.36
C ARG A 444 -4.73 -11.42 -17.19
N ALA A 445 -5.32 -11.23 -16.01
CA ALA A 445 -4.90 -11.91 -14.78
C ALA A 445 -5.88 -13.01 -14.34
N VAL A 446 -7.17 -12.95 -14.73
CA VAL A 446 -8.14 -13.96 -14.29
C VAL A 446 -7.81 -15.34 -14.84
N THR A 447 -7.86 -16.34 -13.97
CA THR A 447 -7.68 -17.78 -14.26
C THR A 447 -8.90 -18.56 -13.77
N SER A 448 -8.90 -19.89 -13.88
CA SER A 448 -9.99 -20.72 -13.38
C SER A 448 -10.16 -20.70 -11.85
N CYS A 449 -9.10 -20.41 -11.09
CA CYS A 449 -9.11 -20.53 -9.63
C CYS A 449 -8.46 -19.35 -8.90
N GLY A 450 -8.13 -18.26 -9.58
CA GLY A 450 -7.64 -17.05 -8.93
C GLY A 450 -7.15 -15.99 -9.93
N LEU A 451 -6.20 -15.16 -9.49
CA LEU A 451 -5.61 -14.08 -10.26
C LEU A 451 -4.11 -14.35 -10.45
N ALA A 452 -3.67 -14.53 -11.69
CA ALA A 452 -2.28 -14.76 -12.04
C ALA A 452 -1.50 -13.46 -12.19
N SER A 453 -0.28 -13.47 -11.66
CA SER A 453 0.79 -12.56 -12.05
C SER A 453 1.03 -12.61 -13.57
N LEU A 454 1.55 -11.54 -14.15
CA LEU A 454 2.05 -11.54 -15.52
C LEU A 454 3.57 -11.71 -15.49
N GLY A 455 4.11 -12.76 -16.10
CA GLY A 455 5.57 -12.90 -16.25
C GLY A 455 6.16 -12.00 -17.32
N ASN A 456 5.32 -11.56 -18.27
CA ASN A 456 5.72 -10.57 -19.26
C ASN A 456 4.51 -9.77 -19.79
N VAL A 457 4.49 -8.46 -19.50
CA VAL A 457 3.41 -7.53 -19.92
C VAL A 457 3.32 -7.31 -21.43
N GLU A 458 4.40 -7.54 -22.18
CA GLU A 458 4.39 -7.39 -23.65
C GLU A 458 3.71 -8.59 -24.32
N THR A 459 3.95 -9.79 -23.82
CA THR A 459 3.40 -11.04 -24.38
C THR A 459 2.06 -11.44 -23.76
N GLY A 460 1.78 -10.97 -22.54
CA GLY A 460 0.63 -11.44 -21.76
C GLY A 460 0.79 -12.82 -21.13
N LYS A 461 2.00 -13.38 -21.14
CA LYS A 461 2.29 -14.64 -20.46
C LYS A 461 2.01 -14.51 -18.97
N GLN A 462 1.10 -15.34 -18.46
CA GLN A 462 0.80 -15.46 -17.04
C GLN A 462 1.88 -16.28 -16.32
N GLU A 463 2.10 -15.94 -15.06
CA GLU A 463 2.90 -16.69 -14.09
C GLU A 463 2.02 -17.38 -13.07
N ASN A 464 2.48 -18.52 -12.57
CA ASN A 464 1.70 -19.38 -11.70
C ASN A 464 1.82 -18.98 -10.23
N ARG A 465 1.55 -17.71 -9.92
CA ARG A 465 1.58 -17.16 -8.56
C ARG A 465 0.54 -16.05 -8.40
N MET A 466 -0.17 -16.09 -7.29
CA MET A 466 -1.03 -15.00 -6.82
C MET A 466 -0.46 -14.46 -5.51
N GLU A 467 0.17 -13.29 -5.58
CA GLU A 467 0.72 -12.61 -4.41
C GLU A 467 -0.39 -12.16 -3.46
N SER A 468 -0.13 -12.18 -2.15
CA SER A 468 -1.11 -11.78 -1.13
C SER A 468 -1.62 -10.33 -1.32
N PHE A 469 -0.72 -9.41 -1.68
CA PHE A 469 -1.03 -7.99 -1.90
C PHE A 469 -1.95 -7.73 -3.08
N PHE A 470 -2.08 -8.67 -4.03
CA PHE A 470 -3.05 -8.52 -5.11
C PHE A 470 -4.47 -8.40 -4.52
N LEU A 471 -4.77 -9.17 -3.49
CA LEU A 471 -6.04 -9.11 -2.78
C LEU A 471 -6.04 -8.06 -1.66
N SER A 472 -4.96 -7.94 -0.88
CA SER A 472 -4.95 -7.03 0.27
C SER A 472 -4.79 -5.55 -0.10
N GLU A 473 -4.20 -5.24 -1.25
CA GLU A 473 -3.89 -3.87 -1.67
C GLU A 473 -4.54 -3.51 -3.02
N THR A 474 -4.13 -4.18 -4.10
CA THR A 474 -4.50 -3.78 -5.48
C THR A 474 -6.01 -3.70 -5.68
N LEU A 475 -6.75 -4.70 -5.21
CA LEU A 475 -8.21 -4.70 -5.30
C LEU A 475 -8.88 -3.87 -4.20
N LYS A 476 -8.25 -3.67 -3.04
CA LYS A 476 -8.80 -2.82 -1.96
C LYS A 476 -8.93 -1.37 -2.43
N THR A 477 -7.93 -0.86 -3.15
CA THR A 477 -7.89 0.52 -3.67
C THR A 477 -8.75 0.74 -4.92
N GLY A 478 -9.30 -0.32 -5.51
CA GLY A 478 -10.13 -0.25 -6.73
C GLY A 478 -11.58 0.21 -6.51
N ARG A 479 -12.00 0.40 -5.25
CA ARG A 479 -13.32 0.90 -4.86
C ARG A 479 -13.26 2.34 -4.38
#